data_AF-A0A062WPW1-F1
#
_entry.id   AF-A0A062WPW1-F1
#
_cell.length_a   1.000
_cell.length_b   1.000
_cell.length_c   1.000
_cell.angle_alpha   90.00
_cell.angle_beta   90.00
_cell.angle_gamma   90.00
#
_symmetry.space_group_name_H-M   'P 1'
#
loop_
_entity.id
_entity.type
_entity.pdbx_description
1 polymer ?
#
loop_
_entity_poly.entity_id
_entity_poly.type
_entity_poly.pdbx_seq_one_letter_code
_entity_poly.pdbx_strand_id
1 'polypeptide(L)'
;MPATAGALLLEPLIALLAVGLLMAIGRWAHAPARPRPAGSVPGHDFGLLVPVATVDTPAEITRLRAALWARGIRSTWATAPAGPIRIDAAGNIIARPRDRRHVLVFGTDANRAARALVNLLGSRQSPT
;
A
#
# COMPACT_ATOMS: atom_id res chain seq x y z
N MET A 1 -38.32 23.00 43.21
CA MET A 1 -38.27 23.20 41.76
C MET A 1 -37.96 21.85 41.12
N PRO A 2 -38.98 21.09 40.68
CA PRO A 2 -38.73 19.78 40.07
C PRO A 2 -38.03 19.99 38.73
N ALA A 3 -36.80 19.49 38.60
CA ALA A 3 -36.13 19.37 37.31
C ALA A 3 -37.05 18.56 36.41
N THR A 4 -37.56 19.18 35.34
CA THR A 4 -38.43 18.52 34.37
C THR A 4 -37.69 17.30 33.84
N ALA A 5 -38.27 16.11 34.01
CA ALA A 5 -37.69 14.85 33.55
C ALA A 5 -37.25 14.88 32.06
N GLY A 6 -37.83 15.79 31.26
CA GLY A 6 -37.40 16.08 29.89
C GLY A 6 -36.01 16.71 29.76
N ALA A 7 -35.56 17.53 30.72
CA ALA A 7 -34.22 18.13 30.69
C ALA A 7 -33.12 17.08 30.96
N LEU A 8 -33.40 16.10 31.84
CA LEU A 8 -32.50 14.99 32.15
C LEU A 8 -32.33 13.98 31.00
N LEU A 9 -33.28 13.91 30.08
CA LEU A 9 -33.21 13.06 28.88
C LEU A 9 -32.63 13.80 27.67
N LEU A 10 -32.71 15.13 27.66
CA LEU A 10 -32.19 15.96 26.57
C LEU A 10 -30.65 16.00 26.57
N GLU A 11 -30.02 16.10 27.74
CA GLU A 11 -28.55 16.03 27.85
C GLU A 11 -27.94 14.73 27.29
N PRO A 12 -28.40 13.53 27.69
CA PRO A 12 -27.86 12.28 27.15
C PRO A 12 -28.17 12.12 25.66
N LEU A 13 -29.31 12.63 25.17
CA LEU A 13 -29.65 12.61 23.75
C LEU A 13 -28.68 13.48 22.93
N ILE A 14 -28.35 14.69 23.40
CA ILE A 14 -27.37 15.58 22.78
C ILE A 14 -25.98 14.95 22.81
N ALA A 15 -25.59 14.33 23.92
CA ALA A 15 -24.31 13.63 24.04
C ALA A 15 -24.20 12.48 23.03
N LEU A 16 -25.25 11.66 22.88
CA LEU A 16 -25.28 10.58 21.90
C LEU A 16 -25.21 11.10 20.45
N LEU A 17 -25.91 12.20 20.15
CA LEU A 17 -25.83 12.87 18.85
C LEU A 17 -24.44 13.40 18.56
N ALA A 18 -23.80 14.06 19.54
CA ALA A 18 -22.45 14.58 19.41
C ALA A 18 -21.44 13.46 19.19
N VAL A 19 -21.52 12.37 19.96
CA VAL A 19 -20.65 11.19 19.80
C VAL A 19 -20.87 10.53 18.44
N GLY A 20 -22.12 10.35 18.01
CA GLY A 20 -22.45 9.81 16.70
C GLY A 20 -21.92 10.68 15.55
N LEU A 21 -22.01 12.00 15.69
CA LEU A 21 -21.49 12.96 14.73
C LEU A 21 -19.96 12.94 14.66
N LEU A 22 -19.27 12.91 15.81
CA LEU A 22 -17.81 12.76 15.90
C LEU A 22 -17.34 11.45 15.27
N MET A 23 -18.03 10.33 15.55
CA MET A 23 -17.79 9.04 14.92
C MET A 23 -18.00 9.10 13.40
N ALA A 24 -19.07 9.77 12.94
CA ALA A 24 -19.35 9.92 11.53
C ALA A 24 -18.27 10.75 10.81
N ILE A 25 -17.88 11.88 11.39
CA ILE A 25 -16.81 12.75 10.86
C ILE A 25 -15.47 12.00 10.90
N GLY A 26 -15.13 11.34 11.99
CA GLY A 26 -13.93 10.52 12.09
C GLY A 26 -13.93 9.40 11.05
N ARG A 27 -15.05 8.70 10.87
CA ARG A 27 -15.19 7.67 9.84
C ARG A 27 -15.08 8.26 8.44
N TRP A 28 -15.53 9.49 8.20
CA TRP A 28 -15.44 10.13 6.88
C TRP A 28 -14.04 10.68 6.59
N ALA A 29 -13.40 11.30 7.58
CA ALA A 29 -12.03 11.79 7.51
C ALA A 29 -11.00 10.65 7.41
N HIS A 30 -11.29 9.52 8.06
CA HIS A 30 -10.46 8.31 8.02
C HIS A 30 -11.02 7.22 7.10
N ALA A 31 -12.05 7.53 6.30
CA ALA A 31 -12.55 6.59 5.30
C ALA A 31 -11.41 6.29 4.33
N PRO A 32 -10.94 5.03 4.21
CA PRO A 32 -9.90 4.70 3.27
C PRO A 32 -10.44 4.96 1.87
N ALA A 33 -9.87 5.95 1.20
CA ALA A 33 -10.19 6.27 -0.18
C ALA A 33 -9.92 5.04 -1.05
N ARG A 34 -11.01 4.39 -1.46
CA ARG A 34 -11.12 3.33 -2.48
C ARG A 34 -10.52 1.96 -2.10
N PRO A 35 -11.14 0.88 -2.61
CA PRO A 35 -10.55 -0.46 -2.58
C PRO A 35 -9.15 -0.42 -3.20
N ARG A 36 -8.14 -0.77 -2.40
CA ARG A 36 -6.75 -0.89 -2.85
C ARG A 36 -6.70 -1.98 -3.92
N PRO A 37 -6.11 -1.75 -5.11
CA PRO A 37 -5.92 -2.80 -6.10
C PRO A 37 -5.17 -3.96 -5.46
N ALA A 38 -5.69 -5.18 -5.62
CA ALA A 38 -5.06 -6.39 -5.13
C ALA A 38 -3.61 -6.46 -5.67
N GLY A 39 -2.62 -6.27 -4.79
CA GLY A 39 -1.21 -6.26 -5.16
C GLY A 39 -0.34 -5.22 -4.45
N SER A 40 -0.93 -4.19 -3.82
CA SER A 40 -0.14 -3.27 -2.98
C SER A 40 0.15 -3.91 -1.63
N VAL A 41 1.40 -4.31 -1.41
CA VAL A 41 1.89 -4.78 -0.10
C VAL A 41 1.65 -3.68 0.94
N PRO A 42 0.93 -3.97 2.05
CA PRO A 42 0.67 -2.98 3.09
C PRO A 42 1.99 -2.58 3.77
N GLY A 43 2.28 -1.29 3.82
CA GLY A 43 3.34 -0.78 4.71
C GLY A 43 4.06 0.49 4.26
N HIS A 44 3.93 0.92 3.00
CA HIS A 44 4.69 2.08 2.51
C HIS A 44 3.80 3.01 1.68
N ASP A 45 3.42 4.15 2.26
CA ASP A 45 2.92 5.28 1.49
C ASP A 45 4.13 6.04 0.93
N PHE A 46 4.59 5.65 -0.27
CA PHE A 46 5.63 6.40 -0.99
C PHE A 46 5.10 7.71 -1.60
N GLY A 47 4.04 8.30 -1.03
CA GLY A 47 3.33 9.47 -1.53
C GLY A 47 2.76 9.24 -2.93
N LEU A 48 3.20 10.04 -3.90
CA LEU A 48 2.78 9.95 -5.30
C LEU A 48 3.40 8.76 -6.06
N LEU A 49 4.31 8.02 -5.43
CA LEU A 49 4.98 6.89 -6.03
C LEU A 49 4.25 5.58 -5.72
N VAL A 50 4.04 4.79 -6.76
CA VAL A 50 3.36 3.49 -6.68
C VAL A 50 4.37 2.40 -7.01
N PRO A 51 4.48 1.35 -6.17
CA PRO A 51 5.30 0.19 -6.49
C PRO A 51 4.69 -0.60 -7.65
N VAL A 52 5.47 -0.80 -8.71
CA VAL A 52 5.04 -1.55 -9.91
C VAL A 52 5.75 -2.87 -10.09
N ALA A 53 6.89 -3.06 -9.43
CA ALA A 53 7.60 -4.34 -9.39
C ALA A 53 8.41 -4.47 -8.10
N THR A 54 8.66 -5.71 -7.71
CA THR A 54 9.56 -6.05 -6.60
C THR A 54 10.58 -7.04 -7.13
N VAL A 55 11.86 -6.76 -6.90
CA VAL A 55 12.99 -7.55 -7.40
C VAL A 55 14.00 -7.80 -6.28
N ASP A 56 14.72 -8.92 -6.37
CA ASP A 56 15.68 -9.32 -5.35
C ASP A 56 17.10 -8.77 -5.66
N THR A 57 17.44 -8.62 -6.95
CA THR A 57 18.82 -8.27 -7.37
C THR A 57 18.99 -6.80 -7.79
N PRO A 58 20.17 -6.18 -7.55
CA PRO A 58 20.43 -4.82 -8.01
C PRO A 58 20.43 -4.73 -9.55
N ALA A 59 20.93 -5.78 -10.21
CA ALA A 59 21.00 -5.85 -11.67
C ALA A 59 19.61 -5.85 -12.32
N GLU A 60 18.60 -6.44 -11.68
CA GLU A 60 17.22 -6.40 -12.16
C GLU A 60 16.61 -5.01 -12.02
N ILE A 61 16.90 -4.27 -10.94
CA ILE A 61 16.44 -2.89 -10.77
C ILE A 61 16.96 -2.03 -11.92
N THR A 62 18.27 -2.07 -12.17
CA THR A 62 18.89 -1.28 -13.24
C THR A 62 18.26 -1.61 -14.59
N ARG A 63 18.04 -2.90 -14.89
CA ARG A 63 17.38 -3.35 -16.13
C ARG A 63 15.93 -2.86 -16.22
N LEU A 64 15.14 -2.98 -15.15
CA LEU A 64 13.75 -2.54 -15.13
C LEU A 64 13.64 -1.03 -15.31
N ARG A 65 14.50 -0.27 -14.63
CA ARG A 65 14.54 1.19 -14.73
C ARG A 65 14.97 1.63 -16.13
N ALA A 66 15.97 0.98 -16.72
CA ALA A 66 16.37 1.23 -18.10
C ALA A 66 15.23 0.96 -19.10
N ALA A 67 14.48 -0.13 -18.92
CA ALA A 67 13.34 -0.46 -19.76
C ALA A 67 12.17 0.53 -19.62
N LEU A 68 11.90 1.01 -18.40
CA LEU A 68 10.91 2.05 -18.16
C LEU A 68 11.35 3.39 -18.74
N TRP A 69 12.64 3.73 -18.59
CA TRP A 69 13.23 4.94 -19.13
C TRP A 69 13.18 4.99 -20.66
N ALA A 70 13.47 3.87 -21.32
CA ALA A 70 13.36 3.73 -22.78
C ALA A 70 11.94 4.00 -23.31
N ARG A 71 10.92 3.92 -22.44
CA ARG A 71 9.51 4.20 -22.74
C ARG A 71 9.06 5.58 -22.24
N GLY A 72 9.99 6.41 -21.77
CA GLY A 72 9.74 7.75 -21.24
C GLY A 72 9.09 7.75 -19.85
N ILE A 73 9.16 6.65 -19.09
CA ILE A 73 8.57 6.53 -17.77
C ILE A 73 9.65 6.77 -16.72
N ARG A 74 9.45 7.80 -15.88
CA ARG A 74 10.36 8.10 -14.77
C ARG A 74 10.17 7.07 -13.66
N SER A 75 11.28 6.49 -13.20
CA SER A 75 11.27 5.46 -12.17
C SER A 75 12.37 5.68 -11.13
N THR A 76 12.03 5.39 -9.87
CA THR A 76 12.95 5.34 -8.74
C THR A 76 12.88 3.96 -8.08
N TRP A 77 13.74 3.71 -7.10
CA TRP A 77 13.73 2.47 -6.34
C TRP A 77 13.80 2.74 -4.85
N ALA A 78 13.22 1.83 -4.07
CA ALA A 78 13.29 1.86 -2.61
C ALA A 78 13.49 0.43 -2.10
N THR A 79 14.10 0.32 -0.92
CA THR A 79 14.21 -0.96 -0.22
C THR A 79 12.82 -1.35 0.29
N ALA A 80 12.43 -2.58 0.05
CA ALA A 80 11.25 -3.19 0.64
C ALA A 80 11.60 -3.65 2.06
N PRO A 81 10.71 -3.52 3.05
CA PRO A 81 10.93 -4.12 4.35
C PRO A 81 11.18 -5.61 4.21
N ALA A 82 12.22 -6.07 4.87
CA ALA A 82 12.37 -7.47 5.19
C ALA A 82 11.12 -7.91 5.99
N GLY A 83 10.38 -8.90 5.47
CA GLY A 83 9.22 -9.48 6.16
C GLY A 83 9.59 -10.10 7.51
N PRO A 84 8.64 -10.58 8.32
CA PRO A 84 8.98 -11.20 9.59
C PRO A 84 9.88 -12.43 9.41
N ILE A 85 10.83 -12.62 10.32
CA ILE A 85 11.61 -13.86 10.43
C ILE A 85 10.64 -14.99 10.74
N ARG A 86 10.69 -16.08 9.95
CA ARG A 86 9.86 -17.26 10.21
C ARG A 86 10.62 -18.19 11.13
N ILE A 87 9.99 -18.51 12.26
CA ILE A 87 10.51 -19.39 13.30
C ILE A 87 9.59 -20.62 13.38
N ASP A 88 10.14 -21.81 13.58
CA ASP A 88 9.35 -23.02 13.83
C ASP A 88 8.84 -23.06 15.29
N ALA A 89 8.02 -24.06 15.62
CA ALA A 89 7.54 -24.26 16.99
C ALA A 89 8.66 -24.61 17.99
N ALA A 90 9.85 -24.98 17.51
CA ALA A 90 11.01 -25.33 18.31
C ALA A 90 12.00 -24.16 18.50
N GLY A 91 11.72 -22.98 17.94
CA GLY A 91 12.57 -21.79 18.05
C GLY A 91 13.66 -21.67 16.97
N ASN A 92 13.71 -22.53 15.96
CA ASN A 92 14.67 -22.45 14.87
C ASN A 92 14.22 -21.51 13.75
N ILE A 93 15.17 -20.78 13.16
CA ILE A 93 14.92 -19.89 12.03
C ILE A 93 14.77 -20.72 10.76
N ILE A 94 13.55 -20.79 10.23
CA ILE A 94 13.23 -21.51 8.99
C ILE A 94 13.49 -20.62 7.77
N ALA A 95 13.26 -19.32 7.90
CA ALA A 95 13.49 -18.38 6.82
C ALA A 95 13.87 -17.01 7.35
N ARG A 96 14.98 -16.46 6.83
CA ARG A 96 15.32 -15.07 6.99
C ARG A 96 14.74 -14.28 5.82
N PRO A 97 14.00 -13.19 6.06
CA PRO A 97 13.54 -12.31 5.00
C PRO A 97 14.74 -11.78 4.20
N ARG A 98 14.63 -11.80 2.88
CA ARG A 98 15.61 -11.16 2.00
C ARG A 98 15.22 -9.70 1.79
N ASP A 99 16.21 -8.82 1.75
CA ASP A 99 16.02 -7.43 1.34
C ASP A 99 15.56 -7.40 -0.10
N ARG A 100 14.25 -7.20 -0.26
CA ARG A 100 13.62 -6.98 -1.55
C ARG A 100 13.69 -5.51 -1.91
N ARG A 101 13.59 -5.21 -3.19
CA ARG A 101 13.67 -3.84 -3.68
C ARG A 101 12.50 -3.56 -4.60
N HIS A 102 11.82 -2.46 -4.35
CA HIS A 102 10.70 -2.01 -5.14
C HIS A 102 11.16 -1.06 -6.23
N VAL A 103 10.64 -1.25 -7.44
CA VAL A 103 10.70 -0.24 -8.50
C VAL A 103 9.42 0.57 -8.42
N LEU A 104 9.58 1.87 -8.24
CA LEU A 104 8.53 2.83 -8.02
C LEU A 104 8.40 3.75 -9.23
N VAL A 105 7.16 4.11 -9.58
CA VAL A 105 6.83 5.10 -10.62
C VAL A 105 5.78 6.06 -10.09
N PHE A 106 5.62 7.23 -10.72
CA PHE A 106 4.52 8.13 -10.37
C PHE A 106 3.17 7.47 -10.64
N GLY A 107 2.18 7.73 -9.78
CA GLY A 107 0.85 7.15 -9.89
C GLY A 107 0.16 7.41 -11.23
N THR A 108 0.45 8.56 -11.86
CA THR A 108 -0.01 8.89 -13.22
C THR A 108 0.48 7.91 -14.28
N ASP A 109 1.67 7.33 -14.09
CA ASP A 109 2.31 6.39 -15.00
C ASP A 109 2.15 4.92 -14.59
N ALA A 110 1.51 4.63 -13.44
CA ALA A 110 1.43 3.28 -12.88
C ALA A 110 0.81 2.26 -13.85
N ASN A 111 -0.32 2.60 -14.48
CA ASN A 111 -0.98 1.73 -15.45
C ASN A 111 -0.17 1.53 -16.74
N ARG A 112 0.61 2.54 -17.13
CA ARG A 112 1.48 2.47 -18.31
C ARG A 112 2.70 1.60 -18.02
N ALA A 113 3.29 1.76 -16.83
CA ALA A 113 4.40 0.96 -16.34
C ALA A 113 4.01 -0.51 -16.14
N ALA A 114 2.84 -0.80 -15.55
CA ALA A 114 2.36 -2.16 -15.36
C ALA A 114 2.22 -2.91 -16.69
N ARG A 115 1.59 -2.29 -17.70
CA ARG A 115 1.49 -2.87 -19.06
C ARG A 115 2.84 -3.08 -19.71
N ALA A 116 3.74 -2.10 -19.57
CA ALA A 116 5.10 -2.16 -20.07
C ALA A 116 5.89 -3.34 -19.45
N LEU A 117 5.68 -3.61 -18.16
CA LEU A 117 6.30 -4.70 -17.42
C LEU A 117 5.74 -6.07 -17.82
N VAL A 118 4.42 -6.19 -17.96
CA VAL A 118 3.78 -7.43 -18.43
C VAL A 118 4.33 -7.85 -19.79
N ASN A 119 4.46 -6.92 -20.73
CA ASN A 119 5.04 -7.21 -22.04
C ASN A 119 6.50 -7.66 -21.97
N LEU A 120 7.26 -7.16 -20.99
CA LEU A 120 8.69 -7.45 -20.82
C LEU A 120 8.94 -8.78 -20.10
N LEU A 121 8.02 -9.17 -19.23
CA LEU A 121 8.02 -10.48 -18.56
C LEU A 121 7.44 -11.56 -19.48
N GLY A 122 6.40 -11.24 -20.26
CA GLY A 122 5.85 -12.13 -21.28
C GLY A 122 6.86 -12.48 -22.38
N SER A 123 7.67 -11.51 -22.81
CA SER A 123 8.75 -11.75 -23.78
C SER A 123 9.90 -12.63 -23.26
N ARG A 124 9.96 -12.94 -21.96
CA ARG A 124 10.93 -13.90 -21.39
C ARG A 124 10.42 -15.35 -21.37
N GLN A 125 9.12 -15.58 -21.60
CA GLN A 125 8.53 -16.92 -21.57
C GLN A 125 8.50 -17.63 -22.93
N SER A 126 9.11 -17.05 -23.98
CA SER A 126 9.27 -17.73 -25.28
C SER A 126 10.71 -18.18 -25.50
N PRO A 127 11.10 -19.37 -25.00
CA PRO A 127 12.13 -20.19 -25.60
C PRO A 127 11.45 -21.30 -26.42
N THR A 128 11.59 -21.25 -27.74
CA THR A 128 11.55 -22.43 -28.61
C THR A 128 12.90 -22.54 -29.28
#